data_AF-A0A9P7ZP93-F1
#
_entry.id   AF-A0A9P7ZP93-F1
#
_cell.length_a   1.000
_cell.length_b   1.000
_cell.length_c   1.000
_cell.angle_alpha   90.00
_cell.angle_beta   90.00
_cell.angle_gamma   90.00
#
_symmetry.space_group_name_H-M   'P 1'
#
loop_
_entity.id
_entity.type
_entity.pdbx_description
1 polymer ?
#
loop_
_entity_poly.entity_id
_entity_poly.type
_entity_poly.pdbx_seq_one_letter_code
_entity_poly.pdbx_strand_id
1 'polypeptide(L)'
;MSGPSQSAPQGGGELHSLRWLPPKDVKPAPQVNDYAPSSSKLSLPTGKLTIVVFLRHCGCPFAEKTFKALTALSDAHKDIQCIAVSHSSEEATERWVPQVGGTWNVEVVVDEDRDLYAQWGLGPSSAWATMGPSVLWSVYKLGTGEGIWNRPTESGSRWQTGGAFAINRFGKVVYAHVDKSADDMPNLDEVLEALTKN
;
A
#
# COMPACT_ATOMS: atom_id res chain seq x y z
N MET A 1 -6.95 -22.12 -30.92
CA MET A 1 -7.49 -21.09 -30.00
C MET A 1 -7.48 -21.68 -28.61
N SER A 2 -6.40 -21.46 -27.87
CA SER A 2 -6.22 -21.98 -26.51
C SER A 2 -6.73 -20.91 -25.56
N GLY A 3 -7.82 -21.20 -24.83
CA GLY A 3 -8.34 -20.30 -23.81
C GLY A 3 -7.34 -20.09 -22.67
N PRO A 4 -7.41 -18.98 -21.93
CA PRO A 4 -6.50 -18.74 -20.83
C PRO A 4 -6.75 -19.77 -19.72
N SER A 5 -5.70 -20.51 -19.38
CA SER A 5 -5.63 -21.35 -18.19
C SER A 5 -5.81 -20.46 -16.96
N GLN A 6 -6.98 -20.51 -16.35
CA GLN A 6 -7.18 -20.02 -15.00
C GLN A 6 -6.53 -21.05 -14.07
N SER A 7 -5.32 -20.76 -13.59
CA SER A 7 -4.73 -21.51 -12.49
C SER A 7 -5.61 -21.35 -11.26
N ALA A 8 -6.07 -22.45 -10.69
CA ALA A 8 -6.84 -22.47 -9.45
C ALA A 8 -6.07 -21.73 -8.32
N PRO A 9 -6.75 -20.98 -7.44
CA PRO A 9 -6.09 -20.34 -6.32
C PRO A 9 -5.50 -21.41 -5.40
N GLN A 10 -4.22 -21.25 -5.05
CA GLN A 10 -3.58 -22.07 -4.01
C GLN A 10 -4.26 -21.73 -2.68
N GLY A 11 -5.24 -22.53 -2.26
CA GLY A 11 -6.12 -22.26 -1.10
C GLY A 11 -5.41 -22.08 0.25
N GLY A 12 -4.09 -22.29 0.33
CA GLY A 12 -3.29 -22.05 1.53
C GLY A 12 -3.07 -20.56 1.85
N GLY A 13 -2.85 -19.70 0.83
CA GLY A 13 -2.50 -18.30 1.05
C GLY A 13 -3.55 -17.52 1.85
N GLU A 14 -4.82 -17.79 1.54
CA GLU A 14 -5.98 -17.18 2.20
C GLU A 14 -6.00 -17.41 3.71
N LEU A 15 -5.84 -18.66 4.14
CA LEU A 15 -5.78 -19.04 5.55
C LEU A 15 -4.49 -18.53 6.22
N HIS A 16 -3.38 -18.52 5.49
CA HIS A 16 -2.11 -18.02 6.00
C HIS A 16 -2.14 -16.52 6.27
N SER A 17 -2.83 -15.73 5.44
CA SER A 17 -2.96 -14.29 5.63
C SER A 17 -3.76 -13.86 6.86
N LEU A 18 -4.54 -14.79 7.44
CA LEU A 18 -5.25 -14.62 8.71
C LEU A 18 -4.39 -14.93 9.93
N ARG A 19 -3.17 -15.46 9.76
CA ARG A 19 -2.24 -15.66 10.88
C ARG A 19 -1.76 -14.31 11.40
N TRP A 20 -1.68 -14.20 12.72
CA TRP A 20 -1.11 -13.03 13.37
C TRP A 20 0.34 -12.82 12.95
N LEU A 21 0.70 -11.55 12.77
CA LEU A 21 2.05 -11.15 12.39
C LEU A 21 3.03 -11.39 13.54
N PRO A 22 4.26 -11.85 13.26
CA PRO A 22 5.30 -11.85 14.26
C PRO A 22 5.56 -10.40 14.73
N PRO A 23 5.79 -10.18 16.02
CA PRO A 23 6.02 -8.85 16.56
C PRO A 23 7.27 -8.23 15.91
N LYS A 24 7.20 -6.93 15.64
CA LYS A 24 8.34 -6.10 15.23
C LYS A 24 8.42 -4.87 16.11
N ASP A 25 9.62 -4.36 16.29
CA ASP A 25 9.86 -3.07 16.95
C ASP A 25 9.45 -1.94 15.99
N VAL A 26 8.19 -1.54 16.08
CA VAL A 26 7.60 -0.47 15.26
C VAL A 26 8.06 0.88 15.81
N LYS A 27 8.78 1.65 14.98
CA LYS A 27 9.25 2.99 15.31
C LYS A 27 8.10 3.99 15.30
N PRO A 28 8.24 5.18 15.90
CA PRO A 28 7.29 6.26 15.67
C PRO A 28 7.19 6.60 14.17
N ALA A 29 5.98 6.79 13.66
CA ALA A 29 5.79 7.20 12.27
C ALA A 29 6.38 8.61 12.06
N PRO A 30 7.09 8.87 10.95
CA PRO A 30 7.69 10.18 10.69
C PRO A 30 6.59 11.23 10.54
N GLN A 31 6.80 12.40 11.15
CA GLN A 31 5.88 13.52 11.13
C GLN A 31 6.27 14.52 10.05
N VAL A 32 5.35 15.44 9.72
CA VAL A 32 5.66 16.55 8.82
C VAL A 32 6.85 17.34 9.37
N ASN A 33 7.80 17.64 8.47
CA ASN A 33 9.11 18.25 8.69
C ASN A 33 10.25 17.33 9.17
N ASP A 34 9.96 16.07 9.54
CA ASP A 34 10.99 15.07 9.79
C ASP A 34 11.69 14.66 8.50
N TYR A 35 12.92 14.16 8.60
CA TYR A 35 13.55 13.46 7.49
C TYR A 35 12.90 12.09 7.31
N ALA A 36 12.66 11.72 6.05
CA ALA A 36 12.16 10.39 5.73
C ALA A 36 13.16 9.31 6.19
N PRO A 37 12.69 8.20 6.79
CA PRO A 37 13.57 7.11 7.19
C PRO A 37 14.36 6.56 5.99
N SER A 38 15.68 6.40 6.17
CA SER A 38 16.56 5.84 5.14
C SER A 38 16.68 4.32 5.25
N SER A 39 16.73 3.64 4.11
CA SER A 39 16.92 2.18 4.03
C SER A 39 17.64 1.81 2.74
N SER A 40 18.33 0.67 2.72
CA SER A 40 18.88 0.10 1.49
C SER A 40 17.79 -0.48 0.57
N LYS A 41 16.62 -0.85 1.13
CA LYS A 41 15.49 -1.41 0.38
C LYS A 41 14.62 -0.35 -0.30
N LEU A 42 14.64 0.90 0.18
CA LEU A 42 13.80 1.99 -0.32
C LEU A 42 14.65 3.20 -0.71
N SER A 43 14.79 3.44 -2.01
CA SER A 43 15.55 4.57 -2.54
C SER A 43 14.68 5.82 -2.61
N LEU A 44 15.08 6.87 -1.89
CA LEU A 44 14.45 8.19 -1.94
C LEU A 44 15.44 9.17 -2.57
N PRO A 45 15.40 9.38 -3.90
CA PRO A 45 16.38 10.22 -4.57
C PRO A 45 16.23 11.69 -4.15
N THR A 46 17.37 12.31 -3.86
CA THR A 46 17.44 13.74 -3.59
C THR A 46 17.03 14.54 -4.82
N GLY A 47 16.36 15.67 -4.62
CA GLY A 47 15.92 16.55 -5.71
C GLY A 47 14.59 16.17 -6.36
N LYS A 48 13.97 15.04 -6.01
CA LYS A 48 12.69 14.59 -6.57
C LYS A 48 11.58 14.60 -5.51
N LEU A 49 10.38 15.03 -5.92
CA LEU A 49 9.18 14.86 -5.12
C LEU A 49 8.79 13.38 -5.14
N THR A 50 8.55 12.79 -3.97
CA THR A 50 8.31 11.35 -3.87
C THR A 50 7.06 11.07 -3.04
N ILE A 51 6.22 10.17 -3.52
CA ILE A 51 5.09 9.60 -2.79
C ILE A 51 5.42 8.13 -2.51
N VAL A 52 5.32 7.73 -1.25
CA VAL A 52 5.49 6.34 -0.83
C VAL A 52 4.18 5.86 -0.23
N VAL A 53 3.57 4.84 -0.82
CA VAL A 53 2.36 4.17 -0.33
C VAL A 53 2.72 2.80 0.18
N PHE A 54 2.38 2.51 1.42
CA PHE A 54 2.49 1.18 2.01
C PHE A 54 1.14 0.47 1.88
N LEU A 55 1.11 -0.62 1.11
CA LEU A 55 -0.11 -1.37 0.84
C LEU A 55 -0.46 -2.30 2.01
N ARG A 56 -1.76 -2.54 2.24
CA ARG A 56 -2.23 -3.42 3.31
C ARG A 56 -2.08 -4.92 3.06
N HIS A 57 -2.23 -5.38 1.83
CA HIS A 57 -1.84 -6.71 1.33
C HIS A 57 -2.36 -6.85 -0.11
N CYS A 58 -1.73 -7.69 -0.91
CA CYS A 58 -2.26 -8.08 -2.20
C CYS A 58 -3.57 -8.85 -1.99
N GLY A 59 -4.64 -8.40 -2.63
CA GLY A 59 -5.99 -8.96 -2.47
C GLY A 59 -6.97 -8.03 -1.75
N CYS A 60 -6.47 -7.08 -0.96
CA CYS A 60 -7.32 -6.09 -0.28
C CYS A 60 -7.97 -5.13 -1.29
N PRO A 61 -9.30 -4.93 -1.24
CA PRO A 61 -9.98 -4.03 -2.16
C PRO A 61 -9.59 -2.55 -1.92
N PHE A 62 -9.30 -2.17 -0.68
CA PHE A 62 -8.81 -0.81 -0.36
C PHE A 62 -7.38 -0.60 -0.86
N ALA A 63 -6.51 -1.61 -0.76
CA ALA A 63 -5.16 -1.53 -1.36
C ALA A 63 -5.23 -1.42 -2.88
N GLU A 64 -6.16 -2.13 -3.53
CA GLU A 64 -6.40 -2.00 -4.97
C GLU A 64 -6.83 -0.57 -5.34
N LYS A 65 -7.75 0.02 -4.58
CA LYS A 65 -8.18 1.41 -4.81
C LYS A 65 -7.03 2.40 -4.64
N THR A 66 -6.27 2.31 -3.55
CA THR A 66 -5.12 3.21 -3.31
C THR A 66 -4.05 3.05 -4.38
N PHE A 67 -3.75 1.81 -4.80
CA PHE A 67 -2.75 1.55 -5.84
C PHE A 67 -3.21 2.09 -7.20
N LYS A 68 -4.48 1.91 -7.58
CA LYS A 68 -5.05 2.52 -8.79
C LYS A 68 -4.94 4.04 -8.79
N ALA A 69 -5.23 4.68 -7.66
CA ALA A 69 -5.10 6.13 -7.52
C ALA A 69 -3.63 6.58 -7.64
N LEU A 70 -2.70 5.84 -7.05
CA LEU A 70 -1.26 6.12 -7.16
C LEU A 70 -0.78 5.98 -8.61
N THR A 71 -1.22 4.94 -9.31
CA THR A 71 -0.89 4.75 -10.74
C THR A 71 -1.42 5.91 -11.58
N ALA A 72 -2.68 6.31 -11.40
CA ALA A 72 -3.26 7.45 -12.10
C ALA A 72 -2.48 8.75 -11.84
N LEU A 73 -2.05 8.98 -10.59
CA LEU A 73 -1.22 10.12 -10.22
C LEU A 73 0.16 10.05 -10.90
N SER A 74 0.81 8.89 -10.91
CA SER A 74 2.09 8.68 -11.60
C SER A 74 1.99 8.89 -13.12
N ASP A 75 0.79 8.72 -13.68
CA ASP A 75 0.50 8.99 -15.07
C ASP A 75 0.28 10.47 -15.37
N ALA A 76 -0.39 11.18 -14.47
CA ALA A 76 -0.60 12.62 -14.58
C ALA A 76 0.67 13.45 -14.26
N HIS A 77 1.53 12.98 -13.35
CA HIS A 77 2.66 13.76 -12.79
C HIS A 77 3.99 13.01 -12.91
N LYS A 78 4.62 13.08 -14.09
CA LYS A 78 5.89 12.38 -14.39
C LYS A 78 7.10 12.91 -13.62
N ASP A 79 7.00 14.10 -13.05
CA ASP A 79 8.03 14.72 -12.22
C ASP A 79 8.00 14.23 -10.76
N ILE A 80 6.94 13.53 -10.35
CA ILE A 80 6.79 12.92 -9.03
C ILE A 80 7.14 11.43 -9.11
N GLN A 81 7.98 10.94 -8.21
CA GLN A 81 8.22 9.50 -8.06
C GLN A 81 7.11 8.89 -7.22
N CYS A 82 6.45 7.87 -7.75
CA CYS A 82 5.45 7.11 -7.03
C CYS A 82 6.03 5.74 -6.70
N ILE A 83 6.05 5.40 -5.41
CA ILE A 83 6.53 4.12 -4.90
C ILE A 83 5.40 3.45 -4.13
N ALA A 84 5.13 2.18 -4.42
CA ALA A 84 4.28 1.32 -3.62
C ALA A 84 5.14 0.26 -2.91
N VAL A 85 4.95 0.09 -1.61
CA VAL A 85 5.60 -0.94 -0.80
C VAL A 85 4.57 -2.03 -0.51
N SER A 86 4.94 -3.29 -0.73
CA SER A 86 4.11 -4.47 -0.47
C SER A 86 4.84 -5.42 0.47
N HIS A 87 4.19 -5.90 1.53
CA HIS A 87 4.67 -7.05 2.33
C HIS A 87 4.08 -8.39 1.90
N SER A 88 3.36 -8.43 0.78
CA SER A 88 3.10 -9.71 0.14
C SER A 88 4.40 -10.20 -0.50
N SER A 89 4.56 -11.51 -0.66
CA SER A 89 5.72 -12.09 -1.34
C SER A 89 5.90 -11.50 -2.74
N GLU A 90 7.12 -11.61 -3.25
CA GLU A 90 7.47 -11.09 -4.58
C GLU A 90 6.55 -11.67 -5.65
N GLU A 91 6.33 -12.99 -5.65
CA GLU A 91 5.51 -13.64 -6.68
C GLU A 91 4.03 -13.26 -6.58
N ALA A 92 3.49 -13.08 -5.38
CA ALA A 92 2.11 -12.65 -5.21
C ALA A 92 1.93 -11.18 -5.64
N THR A 93 2.92 -10.34 -5.33
CA THR A 93 2.93 -8.92 -5.73
C THR A 93 3.01 -8.79 -7.26
N GLU A 94 3.93 -9.52 -7.90
CA GLU A 94 4.07 -9.56 -9.36
C GLU A 94 2.81 -10.05 -10.08
N ARG A 95 2.07 -11.00 -9.50
CA ARG A 95 0.78 -11.45 -10.05
C ARG A 95 -0.33 -10.43 -9.86
N TRP A 96 -0.34 -9.74 -8.73
CA TRP A 96 -1.42 -8.82 -8.36
C TRP A 96 -1.33 -7.49 -9.12
N VAL A 97 -0.14 -6.90 -9.23
CA VAL A 97 0.08 -5.57 -9.84
C VAL A 97 -0.53 -5.43 -11.25
N PRO A 98 -0.30 -6.35 -12.21
CA PRO A 98 -0.89 -6.26 -13.55
C PRO A 98 -2.42 -6.34 -13.56
N GLN A 99 -3.03 -6.95 -12.55
CA GLN A 99 -4.49 -7.11 -12.46
C GLN A 99 -5.18 -5.82 -12.03
N VAL A 100 -4.46 -4.90 -11.37
CA VAL A 100 -5.06 -3.76 -10.69
C VAL A 100 -4.58 -2.40 -11.19
N GLY A 101 -3.34 -2.26 -11.64
CA GLY A 101 -2.73 -0.94 -11.85
C GLY A 101 -2.06 -0.75 -13.19
N GLY A 102 -2.70 -1.13 -14.31
CA GLY A 102 -2.16 -0.92 -15.67
C GLY A 102 -1.55 0.48 -15.92
N THR A 103 -0.61 0.54 -16.88
CA THR A 103 0.35 1.63 -17.23
C THR A 103 1.40 1.97 -16.14
N TRP A 104 2.61 1.48 -16.35
CA TRP A 104 3.62 1.21 -15.30
C TRP A 104 4.57 2.38 -15.04
N ASN A 105 4.16 3.33 -14.21
CA ASN A 105 5.04 4.44 -13.73
C ASN A 105 5.18 4.49 -12.20
N VAL A 106 4.69 3.47 -11.50
CA VAL A 106 4.88 3.25 -10.07
C VAL A 106 6.00 2.23 -9.86
N GLU A 107 6.99 2.57 -9.05
CA GLU A 107 7.99 1.63 -8.55
C GLU A 107 7.34 0.76 -7.46
N VAL A 108 7.47 -0.57 -7.55
CA VAL A 108 6.93 -1.48 -6.54
C VAL A 108 8.08 -2.14 -5.80
N VAL A 109 8.14 -1.91 -4.49
CA VAL A 109 9.14 -2.48 -3.58
C VAL A 109 8.50 -3.57 -2.72
N VAL A 110 9.12 -4.74 -2.69
CA VAL A 110 8.67 -5.86 -1.85
C VAL A 110 9.44 -5.87 -0.54
N ASP A 111 8.73 -5.81 0.58
CA ASP A 111 9.24 -5.90 1.94
C ASP A 111 8.41 -6.91 2.74
N GLU A 112 8.49 -8.18 2.34
CA GLU A 112 7.77 -9.29 2.96
C GLU A 112 8.03 -9.40 4.47
N ASP A 113 9.25 -9.08 4.90
CA ASP A 113 9.62 -9.05 6.31
C ASP A 113 8.96 -7.90 7.08
N ARG A 114 8.48 -6.83 6.42
CA ARG A 114 7.88 -5.63 7.03
C ARG A 114 8.89 -4.77 7.80
N ASP A 115 10.17 -4.79 7.41
CA ASP A 115 11.19 -3.91 8.01
C ASP A 115 10.90 -2.43 7.73
N LEU A 116 10.56 -2.11 6.48
CA LEU A 116 10.18 -0.76 6.06
C LEU A 116 8.90 -0.34 6.77
N TYR A 117 7.89 -1.22 6.83
CA TYR A 117 6.66 -0.92 7.57
C TYR A 117 6.96 -0.56 9.04
N ALA A 118 7.75 -1.38 9.74
CA ALA A 118 8.12 -1.10 11.13
C ALA A 118 8.93 0.20 11.27
N GLN A 119 9.86 0.47 10.35
CA GLN A 119 10.67 1.68 10.33
C GLN A 119 9.84 2.95 10.10
N TRP A 120 8.76 2.85 9.32
CA TRP A 120 7.84 3.95 9.02
C TRP A 120 6.64 4.04 9.97
N GLY A 121 6.67 3.25 11.05
CA GLY A 121 5.65 3.28 12.10
C GLY A 121 4.33 2.59 11.76
N LEU A 122 4.36 1.67 10.80
CA LEU A 122 3.21 0.88 10.35
C LEU A 122 3.25 -0.51 11.00
N GLY A 123 2.42 -0.69 12.03
CA GLY A 123 2.33 -1.92 12.80
C GLY A 123 1.17 -2.83 12.38
N PRO A 124 0.98 -3.94 13.11
CA PRO A 124 -0.26 -4.69 13.01
C PRO A 124 -1.45 -3.87 13.52
N SER A 125 -2.57 -3.95 12.82
CA SER A 125 -3.89 -3.46 13.18
C SER A 125 -4.64 -4.47 14.04
N SER A 126 -5.74 -4.01 14.66
CA SER A 126 -6.64 -4.88 15.41
C SER A 126 -7.61 -5.61 14.47
N ALA A 127 -8.16 -6.73 14.95
CA ALA A 127 -9.17 -7.47 14.18
C ALA A 127 -10.42 -6.63 13.91
N TRP A 128 -10.83 -5.78 14.86
CA TRP A 128 -11.98 -4.89 14.70
C TRP A 128 -11.73 -3.82 13.63
N ALA A 129 -10.55 -3.20 13.65
CA ALA A 129 -10.15 -2.23 12.64
C ALA A 129 -10.00 -2.85 11.24
N THR A 130 -9.86 -4.17 11.15
CA THR A 130 -9.66 -4.89 9.89
C THR A 130 -10.92 -5.54 9.33
N MET A 131 -11.80 -6.05 10.19
CA MET A 131 -12.98 -6.85 9.80
C MET A 131 -14.24 -6.48 10.58
N GLY A 132 -14.28 -5.30 11.18
CA GLY A 132 -15.47 -4.78 11.84
C GLY A 132 -16.63 -4.55 10.85
N PRO A 133 -17.87 -4.42 11.34
CA PRO A 133 -19.05 -4.24 10.48
C PRO A 133 -18.95 -3.03 9.54
N SER A 134 -18.33 -1.93 9.98
CA SER A 134 -18.11 -0.74 9.13
C SER A 134 -17.21 -1.07 7.95
N VAL A 135 -16.13 -1.81 8.16
CA VAL A 135 -15.19 -2.20 7.10
C VAL A 135 -15.90 -3.10 6.09
N LEU A 136 -16.67 -4.09 6.54
CA LEU A 136 -17.43 -4.98 5.65
C LEU A 136 -18.44 -4.20 4.80
N TRP A 137 -19.10 -3.20 5.40
CA TRP A 137 -19.97 -2.29 4.67
C TRP A 137 -19.20 -1.45 3.64
N SER A 138 -18.02 -0.93 4.00
CA SER A 138 -17.14 -0.19 3.09
C SER A 138 -16.69 -1.05 1.91
N VAL A 139 -16.36 -2.34 2.13
CA VAL A 139 -16.05 -3.29 1.06
C VAL A 139 -17.25 -3.48 0.13
N TYR A 140 -18.46 -3.68 0.69
CA TYR A 140 -19.67 -3.82 -0.12
C TYR A 140 -19.96 -2.57 -0.95
N LYS A 141 -19.84 -1.38 -0.35
CA LYS A 141 -20.01 -0.09 -1.04
C LYS A 141 -18.98 0.06 -2.17
N LEU A 142 -17.74 -0.34 -1.93
CA LEU A 142 -16.69 -0.25 -2.94
C LEU A 142 -16.93 -1.23 -4.10
N GLY A 143 -17.36 -2.45 -3.81
CA GLY A 143 -17.72 -3.44 -4.82
C GLY A 143 -18.91 -3.02 -5.70
N THR A 144 -19.95 -2.46 -5.08
CA THR A 144 -21.16 -2.00 -5.81
C THR A 144 -20.97 -0.67 -6.54
N GLY A 145 -20.13 0.23 -6.01
CA GLY A 145 -19.89 1.56 -6.61
C GLY A 145 -18.76 1.59 -7.63
N GLU A 146 -17.66 0.89 -7.37
CA GLU A 146 -16.42 0.99 -8.16
C GLU A 146 -16.01 -0.35 -8.79
N GLY A 147 -16.77 -1.44 -8.54
CA GLY A 147 -16.48 -2.76 -9.09
C GLY A 147 -15.24 -3.44 -8.47
N ILE A 148 -14.71 -2.88 -7.38
CA ILE A 148 -13.51 -3.41 -6.71
C ILE A 148 -13.95 -4.34 -5.58
N TRP A 149 -13.69 -5.63 -5.77
CA TRP A 149 -13.99 -6.69 -4.82
C TRP A 149 -12.72 -7.29 -4.24
N ASN A 150 -12.86 -7.97 -3.09
CA ASN A 150 -11.75 -8.72 -2.51
C ASN A 150 -11.25 -9.79 -3.49
N ARG A 151 -9.94 -9.81 -3.75
CA ARG A 151 -9.29 -10.85 -4.54
C ARG A 151 -8.63 -11.87 -3.62
N PRO A 152 -8.32 -13.07 -4.12
CA PRO A 152 -7.54 -14.04 -3.35
C PRO A 152 -6.25 -13.42 -2.82
N THR A 153 -6.06 -13.50 -1.51
CA THR A 153 -4.84 -13.11 -0.81
C THR A 153 -3.90 -14.31 -0.80
N GLU A 154 -2.91 -14.29 -1.69
CA GLU A 154 -1.96 -15.39 -1.87
C GLU A 154 -0.83 -15.38 -0.84
N SER A 155 -0.44 -14.19 -0.35
CA SER A 155 0.56 -14.01 0.70
C SER A 155 0.37 -12.65 1.42
N GLY A 156 1.28 -12.33 2.34
CA GLY A 156 1.12 -11.19 3.25
C GLY A 156 0.12 -11.46 4.37
N SER A 157 -0.19 -10.44 5.15
CA SER A 157 -1.13 -10.55 6.27
C SER A 157 -2.20 -9.46 6.22
N ARG A 158 -3.44 -9.87 6.51
CA ARG A 158 -4.59 -8.97 6.64
C ARG A 158 -4.45 -8.00 7.80
N TRP A 159 -3.63 -8.34 8.79
CA TRP A 159 -3.48 -7.52 9.98
C TRP A 159 -2.48 -6.38 9.79
N GLN A 160 -1.71 -6.31 8.71
CA GLN A 160 -0.76 -5.20 8.53
C GLN A 160 -1.51 -3.90 8.18
N THR A 161 -1.13 -2.78 8.83
CA THR A 161 -1.62 -1.45 8.44
C THR A 161 -0.88 -0.94 7.21
N GLY A 162 -1.59 -0.18 6.38
CA GLY A 162 -1.02 0.60 5.29
C GLY A 162 -0.80 2.06 5.71
N GLY A 163 -0.45 2.88 4.74
CA GLY A 163 -0.30 4.31 4.92
C GLY A 163 0.29 4.98 3.68
N ALA A 164 0.38 6.31 3.70
CA ALA A 164 1.07 7.06 2.66
C ALA A 164 1.85 8.23 3.22
N PHE A 165 2.98 8.51 2.58
CA PHE A 165 3.87 9.59 2.92
C PHE A 165 4.29 10.34 1.67
N ALA A 166 4.43 11.65 1.80
CA ALA A 166 4.96 12.50 0.74
C ALA A 166 6.25 13.17 1.21
N ILE A 167 7.27 13.13 0.36
CA ILE A 167 8.62 13.58 0.64
C ILE A 167 9.00 14.65 -0.39
N ASN A 168 9.45 15.79 0.10
CA ASN A 168 9.91 16.88 -0.76
C ASN A 168 11.33 16.64 -1.30
N ARG A 169 11.80 17.55 -2.16
CA ARG A 169 13.11 17.46 -2.83
C ARG A 169 14.31 17.44 -1.87
N PHE A 170 14.11 17.82 -0.60
CA PHE A 170 15.13 17.84 0.44
C PHE A 170 15.11 16.57 1.31
N GLY A 171 14.26 15.59 1.00
CA GLY A 171 14.14 14.36 1.79
C GLY A 171 13.30 14.53 3.06
N LYS A 172 12.53 15.62 3.19
CA LYS A 172 11.64 15.84 4.33
C LYS A 172 10.22 15.42 4.05
N VAL A 173 9.57 14.84 5.04
CA VAL A 173 8.15 14.50 5.01
C VAL A 173 7.31 15.77 5.01
N VAL A 174 6.40 15.91 4.05
CA VAL A 174 5.44 17.01 3.94
C VAL A 174 3.99 16.55 4.08
N TYR A 175 3.76 15.23 4.02
CA TYR A 175 2.48 14.58 4.33
C TYR A 175 2.76 13.22 4.96
N ALA A 176 1.97 12.85 5.97
CA ALA A 176 2.02 11.55 6.61
C ALA A 176 0.60 11.08 6.97
N HIS A 177 0.26 9.87 6.54
CA HIS A 177 -0.99 9.19 6.87
C HIS A 177 -0.70 7.74 7.23
N VAL A 178 -1.15 7.33 8.41
CA VAL A 178 -1.13 5.94 8.88
C VAL A 178 -2.57 5.48 8.98
N ASP A 179 -2.92 4.43 8.24
CA ASP A 179 -4.30 3.93 8.18
C ASP A 179 -4.77 3.48 9.57
N LYS A 180 -5.90 4.00 10.04
CA LYS A 180 -6.49 3.62 11.35
C LYS A 180 -7.32 2.34 11.27
N SER A 181 -7.85 2.01 10.10
CA SER A 181 -8.64 0.83 9.81
C SER A 181 -8.39 0.35 8.38
N ALA A 182 -8.89 -0.83 8.05
CA ALA A 182 -8.75 -1.41 6.73
C ALA A 182 -9.34 -0.55 5.61
N ASP A 183 -10.39 0.22 5.92
CA ASP A 183 -11.12 1.13 5.04
C ASP A 183 -10.69 2.60 5.17
N ASP A 184 -9.73 2.91 6.05
CA ASP A 184 -9.05 4.21 6.08
C ASP A 184 -8.01 4.22 4.96
N MET A 185 -8.09 5.21 4.08
CA MET A 185 -7.21 5.31 2.91
C MET A 185 -6.66 6.73 2.81
N PRO A 186 -5.40 6.89 2.37
CA PRO A 186 -4.83 8.20 2.16
C PRO A 186 -5.55 8.94 1.03
N ASN A 187 -5.74 10.25 1.21
CA ASN A 187 -6.25 11.12 0.16
C ASN A 187 -5.08 11.60 -0.72
N LEU A 188 -4.95 11.04 -1.93
CA LEU A 188 -3.82 11.37 -2.80
C LEU A 188 -3.90 12.78 -3.41
N ASP A 189 -5.07 13.42 -3.40
CA ASP A 189 -5.19 14.84 -3.79
C ASP A 189 -4.53 15.73 -2.72
N GLU A 190 -4.76 15.44 -1.43
CA GLU A 190 -4.09 16.13 -0.32
C GLU A 190 -2.58 15.90 -0.33
N VAL A 191 -2.13 14.70 -0.71
CA VAL A 191 -0.71 14.38 -0.91
C VAL A 191 -0.09 15.29 -1.98
N LEU A 192 -0.76 15.43 -3.12
CA LEU A 192 -0.30 16.29 -4.21
C LEU A 192 -0.27 17.77 -3.80
N GLU A 193 -1.30 18.23 -3.11
CA GLU A 193 -1.32 19.58 -2.55
C GLU A 193 -0.15 19.83 -1.57
N ALA A 194 0.18 18.86 -0.71
CA ALA A 194 1.27 18.99 0.24
C ALA A 194 2.65 19.06 -0.44
N LEU A 195 2.82 18.35 -1.56
CA LEU A 195 4.07 18.37 -2.35
C LEU A 195 4.27 19.66 -3.14
N THR A 196 3.19 20.35 -3.52
CA THR A 196 3.26 21.57 -4.34
C THR A 196 3.38 22.86 -3.51
N LYS A 197 3.02 22.82 -2.22
CA LYS A 197 3.09 23.96 -1.31
C LYS A 197 4.49 24.24 -0.73
N ASN A 198 5.47 23.34 -0.90
CA ASN A 198 6.80 23.37 -0.26
C ASN A 198 7.95 23.16 -1.24
#